data_AF-A0A250IVV2-F1
#
_entry.id   AF-A0A250IVV2-F1
#
_cell.length_a   1.000
_cell.length_b   1.000
_cell.length_c   1.000
_cell.angle_alpha   90.00
_cell.angle_beta   90.00
_cell.angle_gamma   90.00
#
_symmetry.space_group_name_H-M   'P 1'
#
loop_
_entity.id
_entity.type
_entity.pdbx_description
1 polymer ?
#
loop_
_entity_poly.entity_id
_entity_poly.type
_entity_poly.pdbx_seq_one_letter_code
_entity_poly.pdbx_strand_id
1 'polypeptide(L)'
;MRRLFVFFAVMGVVALARCGGRSSGGHDAGPVGNQTDGGVPDASSDGSVPVDGGDVADAGGGTEGDGGFPEADAGEPVDAGEPVDAGSPTDGGDTVPDAGVPGGGSRSACTFNSDCPADERCECDELEGCLCLTGPRGTGRSGMDACVSGNDCESSLCVEGWGGFFCSGPCASDSDCGPRLPLCAYITFVGDMCIRQPDGGS
;
A
#
# COMPACT_ATOMS: atom_id res chain seq x y z
N MET A 1 -16.16 44.30 29.84
CA MET A 1 -16.19 43.45 28.63
C MET A 1 -16.66 42.05 29.05
N ARG A 2 -17.94 41.72 28.85
CA ARG A 2 -18.52 40.41 29.19
C ARG A 2 -18.47 39.52 27.96
N ARG A 3 -17.71 38.42 28.02
CA ARG A 3 -17.65 37.42 26.95
C ARG A 3 -18.90 36.54 27.04
N LEU A 4 -19.75 36.63 26.03
CA LEU A 4 -20.93 35.82 25.83
C LEU A 4 -20.48 34.45 25.30
N PHE A 5 -20.61 33.40 26.11
CA PHE A 5 -20.43 32.02 25.66
C PHE A 5 -21.70 31.57 24.94
N VAL A 6 -21.61 31.40 23.62
CA VAL A 6 -22.68 30.81 22.81
C VAL A 6 -22.41 29.30 22.73
N PHE A 7 -23.14 28.53 23.54
CA PHE A 7 -23.23 27.08 23.41
C PHE A 7 -24.16 26.75 22.24
N PHE A 8 -23.59 26.33 21.12
CA PHE A 8 -24.37 25.68 20.06
C PHE A 8 -24.64 24.23 20.45
N ALA A 9 -25.85 23.96 20.93
CA ALA A 9 -26.38 22.61 21.08
C ALA A 9 -26.78 22.07 19.70
N VAL A 10 -25.94 21.23 19.10
CA VAL A 10 -26.30 20.45 17.91
C VAL A 10 -26.97 19.16 18.38
N MET A 11 -28.28 19.24 18.61
CA MET A 11 -29.16 18.08 18.72
C MET A 11 -29.53 17.64 17.30
N GLY A 12 -28.64 16.89 16.66
CA GLY A 12 -28.86 16.26 15.37
C GLY A 12 -29.67 14.97 15.54
N VAL A 13 -30.91 14.99 15.04
CA VAL A 13 -31.85 13.88 14.98
C VAL A 13 -31.27 12.75 14.13
N VAL A 14 -30.88 11.63 14.75
CA VAL A 14 -30.61 10.37 14.05
C VAL A 14 -31.96 9.69 13.81
N ALA A 15 -32.46 9.81 12.59
CA ALA A 15 -33.59 9.03 12.10
C ALA A 15 -33.14 7.56 11.93
N LEU A 16 -33.73 6.65 12.70
CA LEU A 16 -33.64 5.21 12.47
C LEU A 16 -34.28 4.88 11.12
N ALA A 17 -33.46 4.72 10.08
CA ALA A 17 -33.88 4.03 8.88
C ALA A 17 -33.90 2.52 9.16
N ARG A 18 -35.09 2.01 9.52
CA ARG A 18 -35.42 0.58 9.41
C ARG A 18 -35.38 0.20 7.93
N CYS A 19 -34.29 -0.42 7.48
CA CYS A 19 -34.35 -1.27 6.29
C CYS A 19 -34.83 -2.66 6.71
N GLY A 20 -36.07 -2.96 6.32
CA GLY A 20 -36.67 -4.27 6.45
C GLY A 20 -36.02 -5.29 5.50
N GLY A 21 -36.09 -6.55 5.91
CA GLY A 21 -35.62 -7.68 5.13
C GLY A 21 -36.48 -8.03 3.92
N ARG A 22 -35.84 -8.76 3.00
CA ARG A 22 -36.41 -9.73 2.05
C ARG A 22 -35.28 -10.73 1.76
N SER A 23 -35.26 -11.90 2.40
CA SER A 23 -35.95 -13.15 2.03
C SER A 23 -35.67 -13.66 0.61
N SER A 24 -34.94 -14.79 0.61
CA SER A 24 -35.16 -16.05 -0.13
C SER A 24 -34.90 -16.16 -1.64
N GLY A 25 -33.74 -16.75 -1.97
CA GLY A 25 -33.64 -17.89 -2.90
C GLY A 25 -32.54 -18.82 -2.33
N GLY A 26 -32.76 -20.07 -1.90
CA GLY A 26 -33.71 -21.06 -2.40
C GLY A 26 -33.04 -21.96 -3.43
N HIS A 27 -32.00 -22.70 -3.03
CA HIS A 27 -31.45 -23.83 -3.80
C HIS A 27 -31.38 -25.05 -2.87
N ASP A 28 -32.52 -25.72 -2.70
CA ASP A 28 -32.60 -27.03 -2.09
C ASP A 28 -32.49 -28.13 -3.15
N ALA A 29 -31.54 -29.02 -2.90
CA ALA A 29 -31.54 -30.47 -3.09
C ALA A 29 -31.99 -31.09 -4.43
N GLY A 30 -31.03 -31.78 -5.06
CA GLY A 30 -31.27 -33.05 -5.73
C GLY A 30 -30.28 -34.11 -5.20
N PRO A 31 -30.74 -35.27 -4.69
CA PRO A 31 -29.90 -36.44 -4.42
C PRO A 31 -29.84 -37.37 -5.66
N VAL A 32 -29.00 -38.41 -5.54
CA VAL A 32 -28.70 -39.53 -6.48
C VAL A 32 -27.87 -39.15 -7.71
N GLY A 33 -26.70 -39.70 -7.99
CA GLY A 33 -25.93 -40.81 -7.43
C GLY A 33 -24.93 -41.24 -8.52
N ASN A 34 -23.72 -41.66 -8.15
CA ASN A 34 -23.13 -42.92 -8.64
C ASN A 34 -21.77 -43.13 -7.97
N GLN A 35 -21.64 -44.29 -7.34
CA GLN A 35 -20.36 -44.85 -6.98
C GLN A 35 -19.62 -45.21 -8.26
N THR A 36 -18.34 -44.84 -8.33
CA THR A 36 -17.35 -45.64 -9.03
C THR A 36 -16.17 -45.81 -8.10
N ASP A 37 -16.22 -46.92 -7.36
CA ASP A 37 -15.06 -47.58 -6.79
C ASP A 37 -14.18 -48.09 -7.94
N GLY A 38 -12.86 -47.87 -7.87
CA GLY A 38 -11.96 -48.55 -8.79
C GLY A 38 -10.56 -47.96 -8.96
N GLY A 39 -9.71 -48.11 -7.95
CA GLY A 39 -8.37 -48.66 -8.18
C GLY A 39 -7.14 -47.73 -8.20
N VAL A 40 -6.38 -47.78 -7.08
CA VAL A 40 -4.92 -48.04 -6.87
C VAL A 40 -3.85 -47.67 -7.93
N PRO A 41 -2.54 -47.57 -7.58
CA PRO A 41 -1.86 -47.26 -6.31
C PRO A 41 -0.69 -46.24 -6.45
N ASP A 42 -0.06 -45.93 -5.31
CA ASP A 42 1.30 -45.46 -5.04
C ASP A 42 2.24 -45.06 -6.20
N ALA A 43 2.80 -43.85 -6.10
CA ALA A 43 4.18 -43.59 -6.50
C ALA A 43 4.78 -42.49 -5.61
N SER A 44 5.54 -42.92 -4.61
CA SER A 44 6.61 -42.12 -4.00
C SER A 44 7.53 -41.58 -5.09
N SER A 45 7.98 -40.34 -4.95
CA SER A 45 9.11 -39.79 -5.70
C SER A 45 9.96 -38.95 -4.78
N ASP A 46 10.60 -39.66 -3.87
CA ASP A 46 11.97 -39.43 -3.42
C ASP A 46 12.88 -39.31 -4.64
N GLY A 47 13.53 -38.15 -4.81
CA GLY A 47 14.34 -37.91 -6.01
C GLY A 47 15.07 -36.57 -6.05
N SER A 48 16.12 -36.48 -5.24
CA SER A 48 17.38 -35.82 -5.60
C SER A 48 17.46 -34.29 -5.59
N VAL A 49 18.11 -33.77 -4.55
CA VAL A 49 19.00 -32.61 -4.63
C VAL A 49 20.07 -32.83 -5.71
N PRO A 50 20.38 -31.80 -6.51
CA PRO A 50 21.74 -31.53 -6.93
C PRO A 50 22.21 -30.19 -6.35
N VAL A 51 23.34 -30.29 -5.67
CA VAL A 51 24.27 -29.19 -5.40
C VAL A 51 24.87 -28.74 -6.73
N ASP A 52 24.89 -27.44 -6.99
CA ASP A 52 25.95 -26.70 -7.72
C ASP A 52 25.62 -25.20 -7.54
N GLY A 53 26.48 -24.37 -6.94
CA GLY A 53 27.90 -24.24 -7.27
C GLY A 53 28.03 -23.12 -8.29
N GLY A 54 27.92 -21.87 -7.84
CA GLY A 54 27.91 -20.69 -8.71
C GLY A 54 28.45 -19.46 -8.00
N ASP A 55 29.75 -19.46 -7.74
CA ASP A 55 30.54 -18.26 -7.53
C ASP A 55 30.33 -17.27 -8.68
N VAL A 56 29.94 -16.03 -8.38
CA VAL A 56 30.12 -14.90 -9.29
C VAL A 56 30.81 -13.76 -8.55
N ALA A 57 32.13 -13.78 -8.71
CA ALA A 57 33.00 -12.65 -8.98
C ALA A 57 32.83 -11.38 -8.14
N ASP A 58 33.69 -11.30 -7.13
CA ASP A 58 34.57 -10.15 -6.92
C ASP A 58 35.13 -9.61 -8.26
N ALA A 59 34.89 -8.32 -8.55
CA ALA A 59 35.62 -7.56 -9.56
C ALA A 59 35.50 -6.05 -9.33
N GLY A 60 36.48 -5.50 -8.60
CA GLY A 60 37.09 -4.20 -8.86
C GLY A 60 36.26 -2.96 -8.46
N GLY A 61 36.86 -1.88 -7.97
CA GLY A 61 38.21 -1.40 -8.20
C GLY A 61 38.06 0.10 -8.41
N GLY A 62 38.55 0.89 -7.46
CA GLY A 62 38.33 2.32 -7.42
C GLY A 62 39.03 3.11 -8.52
N THR A 63 38.78 4.41 -8.52
CA THR A 63 39.81 5.41 -8.81
C THR A 63 39.51 6.66 -7.99
N GLU A 64 40.31 6.85 -6.95
CA GLU A 64 40.69 8.17 -6.46
C GLU A 64 41.36 8.91 -7.62
N GLY A 65 40.88 10.11 -7.93
CA GLY A 65 41.43 10.97 -8.97
C GLY A 65 41.70 12.35 -8.39
N ASP A 66 42.73 12.44 -7.57
CA ASP A 66 43.39 13.69 -7.19
C ASP A 66 44.38 14.06 -8.32
N GLY A 67 44.26 15.25 -8.87
CA GLY A 67 45.00 15.68 -10.05
C GLY A 67 44.96 17.18 -10.23
N GLY A 68 45.95 17.85 -9.65
CA GLY A 68 46.10 19.29 -9.62
C GLY A 68 46.31 20.00 -10.98
N PHE A 69 46.20 21.33 -10.86
CA PHE A 69 46.43 22.42 -11.81
C PHE A 69 47.62 22.28 -12.78
N PRO A 70 47.57 22.99 -13.92
CA PRO A 70 48.38 24.21 -14.01
C PRO A 70 47.68 25.44 -14.62
N GLU A 71 48.24 26.60 -14.26
CA GLU A 71 47.96 27.96 -14.74
C GLU A 71 48.39 28.20 -16.21
N ALA A 72 47.94 29.36 -16.72
CA ALA A 72 48.24 30.05 -17.99
C ALA A 72 47.33 29.63 -19.18
N ASP A 73 46.82 30.51 -20.03
CA ASP A 73 47.40 31.75 -20.57
C ASP A 73 46.30 32.68 -21.14
N ALA A 74 46.61 33.96 -21.26
CA ALA A 74 45.74 35.04 -21.71
C ALA A 74 45.46 34.98 -23.23
N GLY A 75 44.18 35.14 -23.60
CA GLY A 75 43.72 35.36 -24.97
C GLY A 75 42.62 36.42 -25.01
N GLU A 76 42.78 37.36 -25.93
CA GLU A 76 42.07 38.64 -26.08
C GLU A 76 40.54 38.57 -26.26
N PRO A 77 39.80 39.66 -25.97
CA PRO A 77 38.33 39.67 -26.01
C PRO A 77 37.84 39.72 -27.46
N VAL A 78 37.12 38.68 -27.87
CA VAL A 78 36.27 38.72 -29.07
C VAL A 78 34.92 39.36 -28.70
N ASP A 79 34.69 40.54 -29.25
CA ASP A 79 33.41 41.22 -29.33
C ASP A 79 32.47 40.39 -30.22
N ALA A 80 31.49 39.75 -29.59
CA ALA A 80 30.48 38.95 -30.28
C ALA A 80 29.10 39.21 -29.67
N GLY A 81 28.55 40.38 -30.02
CA GLY A 81 27.11 40.56 -30.26
C GLY A 81 26.22 40.63 -29.04
N GLU A 82 25.23 41.51 -29.12
CA GLU A 82 24.15 41.61 -28.13
C GLU A 82 23.50 40.24 -27.92
N PRO A 83 23.32 39.79 -26.66
CA PRO A 83 22.61 38.56 -26.38
C PRO A 83 21.17 38.76 -26.86
N VAL A 84 20.78 37.97 -27.87
CA VAL A 84 19.38 37.67 -28.09
C VAL A 84 18.84 37.11 -26.77
N ASP A 85 17.83 37.80 -26.24
CA ASP A 85 16.99 37.35 -25.13
C ASP A 85 16.31 36.06 -25.56
N ALA A 86 17.05 34.96 -25.44
CA ALA A 86 16.50 33.61 -25.40
C ALA A 86 15.69 33.59 -24.11
N GLY A 87 14.43 33.99 -24.24
CA GLY A 87 13.50 34.15 -23.15
C GLY A 87 13.66 33.02 -22.16
N SER A 88 13.68 33.40 -20.87
CA SER A 88 13.96 32.54 -19.73
C SER A 88 13.59 31.09 -20.06
N PRO A 89 14.54 30.13 -20.02
CA PRO A 89 14.12 28.74 -19.96
C PRO A 89 13.09 28.72 -18.85
N THR A 90 11.85 28.40 -19.21
CA THR A 90 10.90 28.00 -18.21
C THR A 90 11.61 26.80 -17.64
N ASP A 91 12.22 26.97 -16.46
CA ASP A 91 12.68 25.87 -15.65
C ASP A 91 11.46 24.96 -15.60
N GLY A 92 11.48 23.95 -16.48
CA GLY A 92 10.74 22.73 -16.31
C GLY A 92 11.42 22.10 -15.12
N GLY A 93 11.20 22.73 -13.95
CA GLY A 93 11.51 22.18 -12.67
C GLY A 93 10.74 20.88 -12.66
N ASP A 94 11.43 19.82 -13.05
CA ASP A 94 11.67 18.73 -12.13
C ASP A 94 11.94 19.38 -10.77
N THR A 95 10.85 19.73 -10.09
CA THR A 95 10.83 19.80 -8.65
C THR A 95 11.13 18.38 -8.23
N VAL A 96 12.41 18.01 -8.25
CA VAL A 96 12.91 16.92 -7.44
C VAL A 96 12.46 17.34 -6.05
N PRO A 97 11.45 16.65 -5.46
CA PRO A 97 10.97 17.02 -4.16
C PRO A 97 12.19 17.04 -3.25
N ASP A 98 12.38 18.15 -2.56
CA ASP A 98 13.52 18.39 -1.68
C ASP A 98 13.67 17.16 -0.78
N ALA A 99 14.73 16.37 -1.01
CA ALA A 99 14.98 15.09 -0.36
C ALA A 99 15.24 15.23 1.16
N GLY A 100 15.09 16.45 1.71
CA GLY A 100 15.36 16.80 3.08
C GLY A 100 14.23 16.55 4.09
N VAL A 101 12.99 16.29 3.66
CA VAL A 101 11.89 15.98 4.60
C VAL A 101 11.46 14.52 4.45
N PRO A 102 11.73 13.65 5.44
CA PRO A 102 11.11 12.33 5.50
C PRO A 102 9.59 12.49 5.39
N GLY A 103 8.99 11.94 4.33
CA GLY A 103 7.55 12.06 4.05
C GLY A 103 7.14 13.04 2.96
N GLY A 104 8.06 13.52 2.10
CA GLY A 104 7.79 14.45 0.99
C GLY A 104 6.91 13.96 -0.17
N GLY A 105 5.93 13.07 0.08
CA GLY A 105 5.00 12.59 -0.95
C GLY A 105 3.98 13.65 -1.37
N SER A 106 3.02 13.25 -2.21
CA SER A 106 1.94 14.11 -2.71
C SER A 106 1.06 14.69 -1.60
N ARG A 107 1.05 14.06 -0.42
CA ARG A 107 0.16 14.37 0.71
C ARG A 107 -1.31 14.39 0.31
N SER A 108 -1.67 13.60 -0.70
CA SER A 108 -3.07 13.38 -1.08
C SER A 108 -3.76 12.55 0.00
N ALA A 109 -5.03 12.84 0.27
CA ALA A 109 -5.82 12.01 1.17
C ALA A 109 -5.97 10.61 0.58
N CYS A 110 -5.77 9.59 1.41
CA CYS A 110 -5.82 8.19 1.01
C CYS A 110 -6.56 7.35 2.04
N THR A 111 -7.08 6.21 1.60
CA THR A 111 -7.64 5.16 2.47
C THR A 111 -6.76 3.92 2.43
N PHE A 112 -6.24 3.58 1.24
CA PHE A 112 -5.32 2.48 1.03
C PHE A 112 -4.14 2.92 0.15
N ASN A 113 -3.10 2.10 0.10
CA ASN A 113 -1.98 2.30 -0.83
C ASN A 113 -2.42 2.41 -2.31
N SER A 114 -3.54 1.80 -2.70
CA SER A 114 -4.08 1.92 -4.07
C SER A 114 -4.49 3.34 -4.46
N ASP A 115 -4.73 4.21 -3.48
CA ASP A 115 -5.09 5.62 -3.73
C ASP A 115 -3.87 6.50 -3.99
N CYS A 116 -2.67 5.98 -3.68
CA CYS A 116 -1.41 6.69 -3.83
C CYS A 116 -0.67 6.30 -5.13
N PRO A 117 0.18 7.21 -5.67
CA PRO A 117 1.17 6.87 -6.70
C PRO A 117 2.05 5.68 -6.31
N ALA A 118 2.60 4.97 -7.31
CA ALA A 118 3.30 3.70 -7.11
C ALA A 118 4.56 3.81 -6.21
N ASP A 119 5.17 4.98 -6.14
CA ASP A 119 6.33 5.34 -5.32
C ASP A 119 5.96 5.92 -3.93
N GLU A 120 4.66 5.97 -3.63
CA GLU A 120 4.10 6.45 -2.37
C GLU A 120 3.31 5.36 -1.64
N ARG A 121 3.17 5.54 -0.33
CA ARG A 121 2.35 4.73 0.55
C ARG A 121 1.37 5.61 1.32
N CYS A 122 0.23 5.05 1.66
CA CYS A 122 -0.76 5.69 2.52
C CYS A 122 -0.34 5.51 3.98
N GLU A 123 0.00 6.60 4.66
CA GLU A 123 0.37 6.61 6.07
C GLU A 123 -0.67 7.39 6.88
N CYS A 124 -1.19 6.77 7.93
CA CYS A 124 -2.24 7.34 8.77
C CYS A 124 -1.68 7.80 10.10
N ASP A 125 -1.84 9.09 10.37
CA ASP A 125 -1.54 9.70 11.65
C ASP A 125 -2.84 10.20 12.30
N GLU A 126 -2.95 10.11 13.63
CA GLU A 126 -4.18 10.50 14.34
C GLU A 126 -4.44 12.02 14.30
N LEU A 127 -3.40 12.83 14.10
CA LEU A 127 -3.48 14.29 14.05
C LEU A 127 -3.71 14.80 12.62
N GLU A 128 -3.01 14.25 11.63
CA GLU A 128 -3.07 14.69 10.23
C GLU A 128 -4.06 13.90 9.35
N GLY A 129 -4.47 12.72 9.79
CA GLY A 129 -5.24 11.77 8.99
C GLY A 129 -4.34 10.91 8.09
N CYS A 130 -4.94 10.28 7.08
CA CYS A 130 -4.24 9.40 6.15
C CYS A 130 -3.79 10.17 4.90
N LEU A 131 -2.47 10.20 4.66
CA LEU A 131 -1.84 10.94 3.58
C LEU A 131 -0.85 10.05 2.80
N CYS A 132 -0.76 10.27 1.49
CA CYS A 132 0.25 9.63 0.66
C CYS A 132 1.63 10.26 0.91
N LEU A 133 2.55 9.45 1.43
CA LEU A 133 3.94 9.83 1.70
C LEU A 133 4.88 8.97 0.84
N THR A 134 5.98 9.56 0.37
CA THR A 134 7.01 8.81 -0.36
C THR A 134 7.55 7.67 0.49
N GLY A 135 7.59 6.47 -0.07
CA GLY A 135 8.18 5.32 0.60
C GLY A 135 7.73 3.97 0.05
N PRO A 136 8.48 2.90 0.34
CA PRO A 136 8.12 1.57 -0.11
C PRO A 136 6.81 1.10 0.52
N ARG A 137 6.00 0.38 -0.25
CA ARG A 137 4.81 -0.29 0.30
C ARG A 137 5.20 -1.58 1.02
N GLY A 138 4.35 -2.00 1.94
CA GLY A 138 4.42 -3.34 2.50
C GLY A 138 4.14 -4.40 1.44
N THR A 139 4.41 -5.66 1.78
CA THR A 139 4.20 -6.80 0.88
C THR A 139 3.24 -7.85 1.46
N GLY A 140 2.78 -7.65 2.71
CA GLY A 140 1.85 -8.54 3.37
C GLY A 140 0.47 -8.53 2.71
N ARG A 141 -0.06 -9.73 2.45
CA ARG A 141 -1.33 -9.98 1.78
C ARG A 141 -2.48 -10.05 2.77
N SER A 142 -3.63 -9.55 2.33
CA SER A 142 -4.85 -9.46 3.14
C SER A 142 -5.34 -10.83 3.63
N GLY A 143 -5.56 -10.96 4.94
CA GLY A 143 -6.04 -12.17 5.59
C GLY A 143 -5.05 -13.35 5.59
N MET A 144 -3.79 -13.15 5.19
CA MET A 144 -2.76 -14.19 5.13
C MET A 144 -1.58 -13.88 6.05
N ASP A 145 -0.99 -12.69 5.88
CA ASP A 145 0.28 -12.35 6.50
C ASP A 145 0.06 -11.58 7.80
N ALA A 146 0.84 -11.91 8.84
CA ALA A 146 0.82 -11.18 10.10
C ALA A 146 1.54 -9.84 9.95
N CYS A 147 1.12 -8.83 10.72
CA CYS A 147 1.70 -7.49 10.67
C CYS A 147 1.91 -6.93 12.08
N VAL A 148 2.85 -5.99 12.19
CA VAL A 148 3.08 -5.18 13.39
C VAL A 148 2.52 -3.77 13.16
N SER A 149 2.56 -3.29 11.93
CA SER A 149 2.08 -1.98 11.52
C SER A 149 1.44 -2.03 10.13
N GLY A 150 0.73 -0.97 9.75
CA GLY A 150 0.19 -0.83 8.39
C GLY A 150 1.27 -0.91 7.31
N ASN A 151 2.49 -0.47 7.62
CA ASN A 151 3.62 -0.46 6.68
C ASN A 151 4.10 -1.85 6.24
N ASP A 152 3.69 -2.90 6.95
CA ASP A 152 4.01 -4.28 6.57
C ASP A 152 3.10 -4.80 5.44
N CYS A 153 1.96 -4.14 5.22
CA CYS A 153 0.87 -4.62 4.37
C CYS A 153 0.84 -3.92 3.00
N GLU A 154 0.49 -4.68 1.96
CA GLU A 154 0.33 -4.15 0.60
C GLU A 154 -0.71 -3.02 0.54
N SER A 155 -1.74 -3.11 1.40
CA SER A 155 -2.85 -2.16 1.49
C SER A 155 -2.61 -0.94 2.38
N SER A 156 -1.55 -0.95 3.20
CA SER A 156 -1.30 -0.10 4.39
C SER A 156 -2.15 -0.37 5.64
N LEU A 157 -2.95 -1.45 5.66
CA LEU A 157 -3.89 -1.71 6.75
C LEU A 157 -3.53 -2.97 7.55
N CYS A 158 -3.29 -2.78 8.85
CA CYS A 158 -3.02 -3.85 9.81
C CYS A 158 -4.14 -3.90 10.86
N VAL A 159 -4.91 -4.99 10.90
CA VAL A 159 -6.11 -5.12 11.75
C VAL A 159 -6.01 -6.29 12.71
N GLU A 160 -6.77 -6.21 13.79
CA GLU A 160 -6.87 -7.28 14.77
C GLU A 160 -7.66 -8.48 14.19
N GLY A 161 -6.99 -9.63 14.14
CA GLY A 161 -7.58 -10.91 13.77
C GLY A 161 -7.58 -11.90 14.93
N TRP A 162 -7.75 -13.18 14.62
CA TRP A 162 -7.71 -14.24 15.61
C TRP A 162 -6.28 -14.59 16.00
N GLY A 163 -5.91 -14.26 17.25
CA GLY A 163 -4.59 -14.58 17.80
C GLY A 163 -3.46 -13.65 17.36
N GLY A 164 -3.77 -12.46 16.85
CA GLY A 164 -2.77 -11.45 16.47
C GLY A 164 -3.30 -10.40 15.51
N PHE A 165 -2.39 -9.65 14.90
CA PHE A 165 -2.71 -8.66 13.87
C PHE A 165 -2.32 -9.21 12.49
N PHE A 166 -3.18 -8.97 11.51
CA PHE A 166 -3.01 -9.44 10.14
C PHE A 166 -3.26 -8.32 9.16
N CYS A 167 -2.58 -8.39 8.02
CA CYS A 167 -2.83 -7.47 6.94
C CYS A 167 -4.28 -7.59 6.48
N SER A 168 -4.96 -6.46 6.32
CA SER A 168 -6.28 -6.35 5.70
C SER A 168 -6.12 -5.64 4.36
N GLY A 169 -7.21 -5.31 3.68
CA GLY A 169 -7.20 -4.61 2.39
C GLY A 169 -8.58 -4.53 1.79
N PRO A 170 -8.72 -3.78 0.69
CA PRO A 170 -9.99 -3.63 0.00
C PRO A 170 -10.45 -4.96 -0.58
N CYS A 171 -11.75 -5.20 -0.58
CA CYS A 171 -12.37 -6.41 -1.11
C CYS A 171 -13.67 -6.07 -1.85
N ALA A 172 -14.06 -6.90 -2.82
CA ALA A 172 -15.38 -6.84 -3.45
C ALA A 172 -16.31 -7.94 -2.94
N SER A 173 -15.74 -9.00 -2.36
CA SER A 173 -16.44 -10.19 -1.90
C SER A 173 -15.61 -10.95 -0.85
N ASP A 174 -16.25 -11.85 -0.10
CA ASP A 174 -15.58 -12.71 0.90
C ASP A 174 -14.46 -13.57 0.29
N SER A 175 -14.53 -13.89 -1.01
CA SER A 175 -13.49 -14.67 -1.69
C SER A 175 -12.19 -13.89 -1.95
N ASP A 176 -12.21 -12.56 -1.86
CA ASP A 176 -11.00 -11.73 -1.97
C ASP A 176 -10.19 -11.76 -0.68
N CYS A 177 -10.79 -12.29 0.39
CA CYS A 177 -10.22 -12.27 1.72
C CYS A 177 -9.54 -13.59 2.09
N GLY A 178 -8.41 -13.49 2.80
CA GLY A 178 -7.68 -14.65 3.31
C GLY A 178 -8.35 -15.31 4.53
N PRO A 179 -7.94 -16.54 4.87
CA PRO A 179 -8.60 -17.36 5.91
C PRO A 179 -8.53 -16.76 7.32
N ARG A 180 -7.64 -15.79 7.58
CA ARG A 180 -7.56 -15.11 8.88
C ARG A 180 -8.57 -13.97 9.02
N LEU A 181 -9.05 -13.40 7.91
CA LEU A 181 -9.98 -12.27 7.86
C LEU A 181 -11.06 -12.53 6.81
N PRO A 182 -11.88 -13.59 6.94
CA PRO A 182 -12.64 -14.17 5.82
C PRO A 182 -13.86 -13.35 5.36
N LEU A 183 -14.19 -12.24 6.01
CA LEU A 183 -15.42 -11.49 5.74
C LEU A 183 -15.08 -10.16 5.06
N CYS A 184 -15.68 -9.90 3.91
CA CYS A 184 -15.65 -8.60 3.27
C CYS A 184 -16.80 -7.75 3.82
N ALA A 185 -16.47 -6.66 4.52
CA ALA A 185 -17.48 -5.83 5.15
C ALA A 185 -17.22 -4.33 4.91
N TYR A 186 -18.32 -3.60 4.71
CA TYR A 186 -18.30 -2.16 4.63
C TYR A 186 -18.13 -1.53 6.01
N ILE A 187 -17.05 -0.78 6.19
CA ILE A 187 -16.81 0.05 7.36
C ILE A 187 -16.96 1.52 6.95
N THR A 188 -17.82 2.25 7.64
CA THR A 188 -18.04 3.68 7.37
C THR A 188 -16.70 4.42 7.40
N PHE A 189 -16.47 5.26 6.38
CA PHE A 189 -15.25 6.06 6.15
C PHE A 189 -14.01 5.30 5.65
N VAL A 190 -14.04 3.96 5.61
CA VAL A 190 -12.95 3.14 5.04
C VAL A 190 -13.40 2.44 3.75
N GLY A 191 -14.67 2.06 3.66
CA GLY A 191 -15.18 1.26 2.54
C GLY A 191 -15.16 -0.24 2.84
N ASP A 192 -15.20 -1.05 1.79
CA ASP A 192 -15.21 -2.51 1.89
C ASP A 192 -13.80 -3.04 2.17
N MET A 193 -13.64 -3.80 3.25
CA MET A 193 -12.35 -4.37 3.67
C MET A 193 -12.49 -5.74 4.33
N CYS A 194 -11.42 -6.53 4.27
CA CYS A 194 -11.37 -7.86 4.91
C CYS A 194 -11.26 -7.76 6.43
N ILE A 195 -12.23 -8.33 7.15
CA ILE A 195 -12.29 -8.34 8.60
C ILE A 195 -12.46 -9.75 9.15
N ARG A 196 -12.22 -9.90 10.45
CA ARG A 196 -12.57 -11.15 11.16
C ARG A 196 -14.08 -11.31 11.23
N GLN A 197 -14.53 -12.56 11.23
CA GLN A 197 -15.92 -12.88 11.55
C GLN A 197 -16.21 -12.56 13.03
N PRO A 198 -17.24 -11.75 13.34
CA PRO A 198 -17.49 -11.27 14.71
C PRO A 198 -17.88 -12.40 15.68
N ASP A 199 -18.55 -13.44 15.18
CA ASP A 199 -19.13 -14.49 16.02
C ASP A 199 -18.17 -15.63 16.33
N GLY A 200 -16.98 -15.60 15.73
CA GLY A 200 -15.99 -16.66 15.93
C GLY A 200 -16.42 -18.04 15.46
N GLY A 201 -17.33 -18.10 14.48
CA GLY A 201 -17.75 -19.35 13.86
C GLY A 201 -16.58 -20.00 13.11
N SER A 202 -15.96 -20.99 13.75
CA SER A 202 -15.00 -21.92 13.14
C SER A 202 -15.71 -23.00 12.33
#